data_AF-A0A6M3KEK3-F1
#
_entry.id   AF-A0A6M3KEK3-F1
#
_cell.length_a   1.000
_cell.length_b   1.000
_cell.length_c   1.000
_cell.angle_alpha   90.00
_cell.angle_beta   90.00
_cell.angle_gamma   90.00
#
_symmetry.space_group_name_H-M   'P 1'
#
loop_
_entity.id
_entity.type
_entity.pdbx_description
1 polymer ?
#
loop_
_entity_poly.entity_id
_entity_poly.type
_entity_poly.pdbx_seq_one_letter_code
_entity_poly.pdbx_strand_id
1 'polypeptide(L)'
;MSLSRKFKKLYAQIPEFECKPGCSDCCGPVPWAKWEWLRTPVHKLVTNGKINCPYAVDGRCEVYDYRPLTCRMFGAGEHKFLECPHGCGPAKKLSPERQKEIMEQYYKLMDL
;
A
#
# COMPACT_ATOMS: atom_id res chain seq x y z
N MET A 1 14.26 -0.24 18.99
CA MET A 1 14.27 -0.26 17.51
C MET A 1 13.53 0.97 16.99
N SER A 2 14.13 1.75 16.07
CA SER A 2 13.48 2.96 15.53
C SER A 2 12.20 2.63 14.74
N LEU A 3 11.27 3.58 14.68
CA LEU A 3 9.99 3.40 13.97
C LEU A 3 10.22 3.10 12.48
N SER A 4 11.16 3.81 11.84
CA SER A 4 11.61 3.52 10.48
C SER A 4 12.05 2.07 10.29
N ARG A 5 12.81 1.49 11.24
CA ARG A 5 13.25 0.09 11.15
C ARG A 5 12.08 -0.89 11.30
N LYS A 6 11.06 -0.55 12.11
CA LYS A 6 9.83 -1.35 12.23
C LYS A 6 9.08 -1.40 10.90
N PHE A 7 8.81 -0.25 10.27
CA PHE A 7 8.13 -0.20 8.98
C PHE A 7 8.92 -0.90 7.87
N LYS A 8 10.23 -0.66 7.77
CA LYS A 8 11.10 -1.34 6.78
C LYS A 8 11.04 -2.86 6.93
N LYS A 9 11.00 -3.39 8.15
CA LYS A 9 10.82 -4.83 8.40
C LYS A 9 9.47 -5.34 7.94
N LEU A 10 8.39 -4.56 8.09
CA LEU A 10 7.07 -4.96 7.59
C LEU A 10 7.03 -4.95 6.05
N TYR A 11 7.57 -3.92 5.41
CA TYR A 11 7.62 -3.85 3.95
C TYR A 11 8.38 -5.04 3.34
N ALA A 12 9.50 -5.43 3.94
CA ALA A 12 10.31 -6.57 3.47
C ALA A 12 9.59 -7.93 3.56
N GLN A 13 8.45 -8.02 4.25
CA GLN A 13 7.64 -9.25 4.32
C GLN A 13 6.61 -9.32 3.18
N ILE A 14 6.42 -8.23 2.43
CA ILE A 14 5.45 -8.15 1.35
C ILE A 14 6.18 -8.39 0.02
N PRO A 15 5.80 -9.41 -0.76
CA PRO A 15 6.42 -9.66 -2.07
C PRO A 15 6.12 -8.51 -3.04
N GLU A 16 7.14 -8.12 -3.80
CA GLU A 16 7.03 -7.06 -4.80
C GLU A 16 6.57 -7.61 -6.16
N PHE A 17 5.89 -6.76 -6.93
CA PHE A 17 5.47 -7.03 -8.30
C PHE A 17 5.23 -5.70 -9.02
N GLU A 18 5.17 -5.74 -10.34
CA GLU A 18 4.88 -4.56 -11.17
C GLU A 18 3.44 -4.57 -11.67
N CYS A 19 2.80 -3.40 -11.61
CA CYS A 19 1.51 -3.18 -12.27
C CYS A 19 1.69 -3.12 -13.79
N LYS A 20 0.60 -3.31 -14.56
CA LYS A 20 0.60 -3.00 -15.99
C LYS A 20 1.02 -1.53 -16.22
N PRO A 21 1.80 -1.23 -17.27
CA PRO A 21 2.19 0.15 -17.59
C PRO A 21 0.97 1.07 -17.70
N GLY A 22 1.00 2.21 -17.01
CA GLY A 22 -0.08 3.21 -17.03
C GLY A 22 -1.33 2.87 -16.21
N CYS A 23 -1.35 1.77 -15.46
CA CYS A 23 -2.52 1.34 -14.70
C CYS A 23 -2.67 2.07 -13.36
N SER A 24 -3.86 2.60 -13.08
CA SER A 24 -4.25 3.17 -11.78
C SER A 24 -5.64 2.71 -11.30
N ASP A 25 -6.21 1.68 -11.91
CA ASP A 25 -7.62 1.30 -11.75
C ASP A 25 -7.98 0.83 -10.33
N CYS A 26 -7.00 0.31 -9.59
CA CYS A 26 -7.17 -0.08 -8.19
C CYS A 26 -6.60 0.94 -7.19
N CYS A 27 -6.07 2.07 -7.67
CA CYS A 27 -5.49 3.09 -6.80
C CYS A 27 -6.61 3.92 -6.17
N GLY A 28 -7.01 3.55 -4.96
CA GLY A 28 -8.01 4.27 -4.15
C GLY A 28 -7.48 4.82 -2.82
N PRO A 29 -8.34 5.42 -2.00
CA PRO A 29 -8.00 5.83 -0.64
C PRO A 29 -7.66 4.61 0.21
N VAL A 30 -6.59 4.73 0.99
CA VAL A 30 -6.15 3.70 1.94
C VAL A 30 -5.74 4.36 3.25
N PRO A 31 -5.77 3.63 4.38
CA PRO A 31 -5.21 4.11 5.63
C PRO A 31 -3.69 4.29 5.54
N TRP A 32 -3.18 5.38 6.12
CA TRP A 32 -1.76 5.67 6.29
C TRP A 32 -1.43 5.69 7.77
N ALA A 33 -0.39 4.98 8.20
CA ALA A 33 0.13 5.18 9.54
C ALA A 33 0.72 6.59 9.66
N LYS A 34 0.65 7.19 10.84
CA LYS A 34 1.11 8.56 11.11
C LYS A 34 2.55 8.78 10.65
N TRP A 35 3.45 7.85 10.96
CA TRP A 35 4.83 7.92 10.50
C TRP A 35 4.99 7.88 8.96
N GLU A 36 4.18 7.09 8.27
CA GLU A 36 4.20 7.03 6.79
C GLU A 36 3.68 8.32 6.17
N TRP A 37 2.60 8.86 6.73
CA TRP A 37 2.04 10.13 6.29
C TRP A 37 3.04 11.27 6.47
N LEU A 38 3.61 11.43 7.66
CA LEU A 38 4.52 12.52 8.00
C LEU A 38 5.79 12.57 7.14
N ARG A 39 6.27 11.43 6.64
CA ARG A 39 7.47 11.37 5.78
C ARG A 39 7.18 11.57 4.30
N THR A 40 5.91 11.63 3.89
CA THR A 40 5.53 11.78 2.49
C THR A 40 5.80 13.23 2.07
N PRO A 41 6.46 13.47 0.91
CA PRO A 41 6.95 14.81 0.56
C PRO A 41 5.82 15.81 0.26
N VAL A 42 4.65 15.34 -0.15
CA VAL A 42 3.48 16.16 -0.45
C VAL A 42 2.26 15.48 0.16
N HIS A 43 1.42 16.25 0.86
CA HIS A 43 0.18 15.76 1.44
C HIS A 43 -1.00 16.14 0.55
N LYS A 44 -1.61 15.15 -0.10
CA LYS A 44 -2.84 15.30 -0.87
C LYS A 44 -3.96 14.53 -0.19
N LEU A 45 -5.08 15.21 0.02
CA LEU A 45 -6.31 14.59 0.47
C LEU A 45 -7.19 14.28 -0.74
N VAL A 46 -8.01 13.26 -0.62
CA VAL A 46 -9.07 13.00 -1.60
C VAL A 46 -10.04 14.18 -1.55
N THR A 47 -10.24 14.84 -2.69
CA THR A 47 -11.20 15.94 -2.84
C THR A 47 -12.41 15.50 -3.65
N ASN A 48 -13.62 15.92 -3.22
CA ASN A 48 -14.87 15.91 -4.00
C ASN A 48 -15.27 14.59 -4.65
N GLY A 49 -15.80 13.64 -3.88
CA GLY A 49 -16.57 12.49 -4.39
C GLY A 49 -15.80 11.48 -5.24
N LYS A 50 -14.51 11.72 -5.52
CA LYS A 50 -13.65 10.79 -6.24
C LYS A 50 -13.15 9.72 -5.28
N ILE A 51 -13.30 8.46 -5.66
CA ILE A 51 -12.75 7.31 -4.93
C ILE A 51 -11.32 6.94 -5.38
N ASN A 52 -10.71 7.78 -6.20
CA ASN A 52 -9.36 7.54 -6.73
C ASN A 52 -8.30 8.16 -5.81
N CYS A 53 -7.15 7.51 -5.73
CA CYS A 53 -5.99 8.00 -4.99
C CYS A 53 -5.51 9.34 -5.58
N PRO A 54 -5.32 10.40 -4.76
CA PRO A 54 -4.94 11.72 -5.25
C PRO A 54 -3.48 11.80 -5.75
N TYR A 55 -2.69 10.76 -5.50
CA TYR A 55 -1.32 10.61 -6.01
C TYR A 55 -1.24 9.79 -7.31
N ALA A 56 -2.37 9.24 -7.78
CA ALA A 56 -2.45 8.54 -9.05
C ALA A 56 -2.69 9.56 -10.17
N VAL A 57 -1.62 10.01 -10.81
CA VAL A 57 -1.62 11.04 -11.86
C VAL A 57 -1.01 10.45 -13.12
N ASP A 58 -1.73 10.57 -14.24
CA ASP A 58 -1.31 10.08 -15.57
C ASP A 58 -0.82 8.61 -15.55
N GLY A 59 -1.57 7.74 -14.86
CA GLY A 59 -1.27 6.31 -14.77
C GLY A 59 -0.02 5.97 -13.93
N ARG A 60 0.47 6.91 -13.13
CA ARG A 60 1.65 6.75 -12.27
C ARG A 60 1.36 7.21 -10.84
N CYS A 61 2.12 6.70 -9.88
CA CYS A 61 2.07 7.16 -8.50
C CYS A 61 3.19 8.18 -8.25
N GLU A 62 2.83 9.43 -7.95
CA GLU A 62 3.82 10.50 -7.66
C GLU A 62 4.63 10.25 -6.38
N VAL A 63 4.14 9.38 -5.49
CA VAL A 63 4.76 9.05 -4.20
C VAL A 63 5.10 7.56 -4.06
N TYR A 64 5.45 6.90 -5.18
CA TYR A 64 5.61 5.44 -5.25
C TYR A 64 6.52 4.85 -4.15
N ASP A 65 7.64 5.52 -3.82
CA ASP A 65 8.58 5.09 -2.78
C ASP A 65 8.08 5.34 -1.34
N TYR A 66 7.10 6.22 -1.20
CA TYR A 66 6.49 6.60 0.09
C TYR A 66 5.17 5.89 0.34
N ARG A 67 4.72 5.04 -0.58
CA ARG A 67 3.47 4.26 -0.46
C ARG A 67 3.35 3.60 0.91
N PRO A 68 2.16 3.69 1.55
CA PRO A 68 1.90 3.07 2.84
C PRO A 68 1.87 1.56 2.69
N LEU A 69 1.97 0.86 3.81
CA LEU A 69 1.92 -0.60 3.84
C LEU A 69 0.70 -1.17 3.12
N THR A 70 -0.47 -0.56 3.30
CA THR A 70 -1.72 -1.01 2.66
C THR A 70 -1.64 -0.94 1.13
N CYS A 71 -1.04 0.11 0.55
CA CYS A 71 -0.81 0.18 -0.90
C CYS A 71 0.15 -0.91 -1.39
N ARG A 72 1.17 -1.26 -0.61
CA ARG A 72 2.12 -2.34 -0.95
C ARG A 72 1.47 -3.71 -0.88
N MET A 73 0.51 -3.88 0.02
CA MET A 73 -0.22 -5.13 0.21
C MET A 73 -1.20 -5.43 -0.93
N PHE A 74 -1.69 -4.40 -1.62
CA PHE A 74 -2.63 -4.57 -2.73
C PHE A 74 -1.99 -5.36 -3.87
N GLY A 75 -2.62 -6.46 -4.29
CA GLY A 75 -2.14 -7.42 -5.27
C GLY A 75 -1.11 -8.44 -4.74
N ALA A 76 -0.55 -8.21 -3.55
CA ALA A 76 0.54 -9.02 -2.99
C ALA A 76 0.08 -10.26 -2.20
N GLY A 77 -1.21 -10.37 -1.89
CA GLY A 77 -1.76 -11.55 -1.21
C GLY A 77 -3.13 -11.96 -1.72
N GLU A 78 -3.70 -12.99 -1.10
CA GLU A 78 -4.89 -13.71 -1.55
C GLU A 78 -6.21 -13.14 -1.01
N HIS A 79 -6.16 -12.08 -0.20
CA HIS A 79 -7.36 -11.45 0.30
C HIS A 79 -8.16 -10.74 -0.80
N LYS A 80 -9.39 -11.20 -1.07
CA LYS A 80 -10.27 -10.76 -2.16
C LYS A 80 -10.44 -9.25 -2.31
N PHE A 81 -10.49 -8.51 -1.20
CA PHE A 81 -10.66 -7.05 -1.22
C PHE A 81 -9.39 -6.26 -1.57
N LEU A 82 -8.25 -6.95 -1.69
CA LEU A 82 -6.95 -6.37 -2.03
C LEU A 82 -6.39 -6.98 -3.32
N GLU A 83 -7.23 -7.60 -4.16
CA GLU A 83 -6.79 -8.19 -5.43
C GLU A 83 -6.68 -7.15 -6.53
N CYS A 84 -5.67 -7.31 -7.39
CA CYS A 84 -5.58 -6.51 -8.61
C CYS A 84 -6.71 -6.89 -9.59
N PRO A 85 -7.50 -5.93 -10.09
CA PRO A 85 -8.58 -6.21 -11.06
C PRO A 85 -8.05 -6.77 -12.39
N HIS A 86 -6.75 -6.61 -12.64
CA HIS A 86 -6.06 -7.08 -13.83
C HIS A 86 -5.30 -8.39 -13.62
N GLY A 87 -5.37 -8.98 -12.42
CA GLY A 87 -4.65 -10.21 -12.09
C GLY A 87 -3.14 -10.03 -11.85
N CYS A 88 -2.63 -8.79 -11.79
CA CYS A 88 -1.23 -8.56 -11.44
C CYS A 88 -0.94 -9.00 -10.00
N GLY A 89 0.27 -9.48 -9.76
CA GLY A 89 0.72 -9.92 -8.46
C GLY A 89 2.07 -10.65 -8.55
N PRO A 90 2.69 -10.97 -7.42
CA PRO A 90 3.90 -11.77 -7.37
C PRO A 90 3.61 -13.22 -7.77
N ALA A 91 4.65 -13.94 -8.21
CA ALA A 91 4.54 -15.38 -8.52
C ALA A 91 4.05 -16.21 -7.32
N LYS A 92 4.38 -15.79 -6.10
CA LYS A 92 3.88 -16.35 -4.85
C LYS A 92 3.24 -15.25 -4.00
N LYS A 93 1.91 -15.30 -3.90
CA LYS A 93 1.13 -14.41 -3.05
C LYS A 93 1.27 -14.79 -1.57
N LEU A 94 1.05 -13.82 -0.69
CA LEU A 94 0.89 -14.06 0.75
C LEU A 94 -0.43 -14.78 1.01
N SER A 95 -0.39 -15.80 1.88
CA SER A 95 -1.61 -16.43 2.38
C SER A 95 -2.45 -15.44 3.20
N PRO A 96 -3.77 -15.65 3.34
CA PRO A 96 -4.63 -14.79 4.13
C PRO A 96 -4.17 -14.62 5.58
N GLU A 97 -3.67 -15.70 6.21
CA GLU A 97 -3.16 -15.70 7.58
C GLU A 97 -1.94 -14.79 7.69
N ARG A 98 -1.01 -14.92 6.75
CA ARG A 98 0.20 -14.12 6.74
C ARG A 98 -0.10 -12.64 6.46
N GLN A 99 -1.03 -12.37 5.57
CA GLN A 99 -1.54 -11.02 5.31
C GLN A 99 -2.11 -10.39 6.59
N LYS A 100 -2.95 -11.15 7.31
CA LYS A 100 -3.55 -10.72 8.58
C LYS A 100 -2.49 -10.40 9.63
N GLU A 101 -1.50 -11.29 9.83
CA GLU A 101 -0.41 -11.06 10.78
C GLU A 101 0.38 -9.76 10.52
N ILE A 102 0.68 -9.47 9.25
CA ILE A 102 1.38 -8.24 8.86
C ILE A 102 0.51 -7.03 9.15
N MET A 103 -0.78 -7.08 8.81
CA MET A 103 -1.73 -5.99 9.06
C MET A 103 -1.93 -5.74 10.56
N GLU A 104 -2.02 -6.79 11.38
CA GLU A 104 -2.10 -6.67 12.85
C GLU A 104 -0.86 -5.99 13.43
N GLN A 105 0.33 -6.31 12.94
CA GLN A 105 1.56 -5.63 13.33
C GLN A 105 1.58 -4.16 12.88
N TYR A 106 1.09 -3.89 11.67
CA TYR A 106 0.96 -2.54 11.14
C TYR A 106 0.00 -1.69 11.98
N TYR A 107 -1.15 -2.22 12.39
CA TYR A 107 -2.11 -1.50 13.22
C TYR A 107 -1.57 -1.11 14.59
N LYS A 108 -0.67 -1.92 15.18
CA LYS A 108 0.05 -1.56 16.42
C LYS A 108 0.98 -0.36 16.26
N LEU A 109 1.28 0.05 15.02
CA LEU A 109 2.14 1.18 14.69
C LEU A 109 1.36 2.35 14.06
N MET A 110 0.04 2.24 13.92
CA MET A 110 -0.78 3.18 13.15
C MET A 110 -0.66 4.63 13.66
N ASP A 111 -0.67 4.82 14.97
CA ASP A 111 -0.72 6.15 15.61
C ASP A 111 0.62 6.62 16.20
N LEU A 112 1.67 5.79 16.10
CA LEU A 112 3.04 6.11 16.56
C LEU A 112 3.76 7.05 15.59
#